data_AF-A0A831JIE2-F1
#
_entry.id   AF-A0A831JIE2-F1
#
_cell.length_a   1.000
_cell.length_b   1.000
_cell.length_c   1.000
_cell.angle_alpha   90.00
_cell.angle_beta   90.00
_cell.angle_gamma   90.00
#
_symmetry.space_group_name_H-M   'P 1'
#
loop_
_entity.id
_entity.type
_entity.pdbx_description
1 polymer ?
#
loop_
_entity_poly.entity_id
_entity_poly.type
_entity_poly.pdbx_seq_one_letter_code
_entity_poly.pdbx_strand_id
1 'polypeptide(L)' 'MFNKTKKLDKADLEEFREKEKLIKQHLAIAQALEMQKNTWLISKFSKYGLDGNKEWSFSLKTGEITEVKQPKKGGGE' A
#
# COMPACT_ATOMS: atom_id res chain seq x y z
N MET A 1 -24.25 40.08 4.70
CA MET A 1 -24.15 39.29 3.45
C MET A 1 -24.35 37.83 3.81
N PHE A 2 -25.46 37.22 3.43
CA PHE A 2 -25.68 35.79 3.66
C PHE A 2 -24.85 35.00 2.64
N ASN A 3 -23.87 34.23 3.10
CA ASN A 3 -23.20 33.24 2.27
C ASN A 3 -24.26 32.24 1.79
N LYS A 4 -24.65 32.33 0.51
CA LYS A 4 -25.47 31.30 -0.13
C LYS A 4 -24.64 30.05 -0.30
N THR A 5 -24.70 29.13 0.66
CA THR A 5 -24.14 27.79 0.51
C THR A 5 -24.88 27.09 -0.63
N LYS A 6 -24.21 26.91 -1.77
CA LYS A 6 -24.72 26.10 -2.88
C LYS A 6 -24.64 24.63 -2.47
N LYS A 7 -25.70 23.87 -2.73
CA LYS A 7 -25.78 22.43 -2.48
C LYS A 7 -25.88 21.71 -3.83
N LEU A 8 -25.28 20.52 -3.91
CA LEU A 8 -25.56 19.59 -5.00
C LEU A 8 -27.02 19.15 -4.93
N ASP A 9 -27.63 18.90 -6.10
CA ASP A 9 -28.92 18.21 -6.11
C ASP A 9 -28.74 16.72 -5.75
N LYS A 10 -29.87 16.04 -5.57
CA LYS A 10 -29.88 14.68 -5.07
C LYS A 10 -29.24 13.69 -6.06
N ALA A 11 -29.42 13.89 -7.36
CA ALA A 11 -28.90 12.98 -8.38
C ALA A 11 -27.38 13.08 -8.44
N ASP A 12 -26.84 14.30 -8.47
CA ASP A 12 -25.40 14.55 -8.44
C ASP A 12 -24.75 14.00 -7.17
N LEU A 13 -25.40 14.15 -6.01
CA LEU A 13 -24.90 13.61 -4.75
C LEU A 13 -24.88 12.08 -4.73
N GLU A 14 -25.86 11.44 -5.36
CA GLU A 14 -25.94 9.98 -5.48
C GLU A 14 -24.84 9.44 -6.38
N GLU A 15 -24.66 10.04 -7.56
CA GLU A 15 -23.57 9.67 -8.48
C GLU A 15 -22.20 9.85 -7.82
N PHE A 16 -22.00 10.95 -7.08
CA PHE A 16 -20.75 11.19 -6.35
C PHE A 16 -20.47 10.08 -5.32
N ARG A 17 -21.48 9.64 -4.57
CA ARG A 17 -21.36 8.55 -3.59
C ARG A 17 -21.05 7.21 -4.26
N GLU A 18 -21.62 6.94 -5.42
CA GLU A 18 -21.30 5.73 -6.19
C GLU A 18 -19.84 5.74 -6.66
N LYS A 19 -19.33 6.87 -7.14
CA LYS A 19 -17.91 7.02 -7.47
C LYS A 19 -17.02 6.82 -6.26
N GLU A 20 -17.36 7.39 -5.09
CA GLU A 20 -16.60 7.14 -3.85
C GLU A 20 -16.62 5.66 -3.45
N LYS A 21 -17.75 4.98 -3.59
CA LYS A 21 -17.88 3.55 -3.30
C LYS A 21 -16.97 2.72 -4.22
N LEU A 22 -16.95 3.04 -5.51
CA LEU A 22 -16.07 2.38 -6.48
C LEU A 22 -14.60 2.58 -6.11
N ILE A 23 -14.18 3.80 -5.76
CA ILE A 23 -12.81 4.08 -5.32
C ILE A 23 -12.45 3.23 -4.10
N LYS A 24 -13.31 3.19 -3.09
CA LYS A 24 -13.10 2.38 -1.87
C LYS A 24 -12.96 0.89 -2.18
N GLN A 25 -13.76 0.37 -3.10
CA GLN A 25 -13.65 -1.03 -3.54
C GLN A 25 -12.31 -1.32 -4.21
N HIS A 26 -11.86 -0.45 -5.13
CA HIS A 26 -10.57 -0.62 -5.80
C HIS A 26 -9.40 -0.53 -4.82
N LEU A 27 -9.48 0.37 -3.83
CA LEU A 27 -8.47 0.46 -2.77
C LEU A 27 -8.41 -0.82 -1.94
N ALA A 28 -9.56 -1.38 -1.55
CA ALA A 28 -9.60 -2.63 -0.80
C ALA A 28 -9.00 -3.80 -1.61
N ILE A 29 -9.30 -3.87 -2.92
CA ILE A 29 -8.72 -4.87 -3.82
C ILE A 29 -7.20 -4.70 -3.93
N ALA A 30 -6.72 -3.46 -4.12
CA ALA A 30 -5.29 -3.16 -4.19
C ALA A 30 -4.56 -3.58 -2.90
N GLN A 31 -5.14 -3.28 -1.74
CA GLN A 31 -4.58 -3.71 -0.45
C GLN A 31 -4.53 -5.23 -0.30
N ALA A 32 -5.59 -5.94 -0.71
CA ALA A 32 -5.61 -7.40 -0.67
C ALA A 32 -4.53 -8.02 -1.57
N LEU A 33 -4.36 -7.49 -2.79
CA LEU A 33 -3.31 -7.92 -3.71
C LEU A 33 -1.90 -7.66 -3.15
N GLU A 34 -1.70 -6.51 -2.50
CA GLU A 34 -0.43 -6.18 -1.85
C GLU A 34 -0.11 -7.16 -0.72
N MET A 35 -1.11 -7.51 0.10
CA MET A 35 -0.96 -8.54 1.15
C MET A 35 -0.65 -9.92 0.57
N GLN A 36 -1.33 -10.30 -0.52
CA GLN A 36 -1.09 -11.58 -1.19
C GLN A 36 0.33 -11.66 -1.75
N LYS A 37 0.81 -10.57 -2.38
CA LYS A 37 2.18 -10.44 -2.89
C LYS A 37 3.20 -10.62 -1.76
N ASN A 38 3.00 -9.92 -0.64
CA ASN A 38 3.90 -10.00 0.51
C ASN A 38 3.90 -11.39 1.16
N THR A 39 2.72 -12.00 1.29
CA THR A 39 2.59 -13.38 1.81
C THR A 39 3.32 -14.39 0.93
N TRP A 40 3.15 -14.27 -0.40
CA TRP A 40 3.86 -15.11 -1.35
C TRP A 40 5.38 -14.93 -1.21
N LEU A 41 5.86 -13.69 -1.10
CA LEU A 41 7.28 -13.38 -0.96
C LEU A 41 7.87 -13.99 0.32
N ILE A 42 7.22 -13.80 1.47
CA ILE A 42 7.61 -14.39 2.76
C ILE A 42 7.64 -15.92 2.66
N SER A 43 6.69 -16.54 1.97
CA SER A 43 6.69 -18.01 1.75
C SER A 43 7.91 -18.52 1.00
N LYS A 44 8.64 -17.65 0.28
CA LYS A 44 9.89 -18.00 -0.42
C LYS A 44 11.14 -17.78 0.43
N PHE A 45 11.07 -17.10 1.56
CA PHE A 45 12.25 -16.77 2.36
C PHE A 45 13.01 -18.03 2.80
N SER A 46 12.30 -19.05 3.27
CA SER A 46 12.90 -20.33 3.67
C SER A 46 13.69 -21.00 2.54
N LYS A 47 13.18 -20.93 1.29
CA LYS A 47 13.84 -21.49 0.11
C LYS A 47 15.19 -20.81 -0.17
N TYR A 48 15.33 -19.54 0.16
CA TYR A 48 16.52 -18.73 -0.11
C TYR A 48 17.36 -18.44 1.15
N GLY A 49 17.01 -19.04 2.29
CA GLY A 49 17.73 -18.82 3.56
C GLY A 49 17.60 -17.39 4.11
N LEU A 50 16.53 -16.68 3.76
CA LEU A 50 16.28 -15.32 4.22
C LEU A 50 15.60 -15.32 5.59
N ASP A 51 16.03 -14.43 6.47
CA ASP A 51 15.40 -14.22 7.79
C ASP A 51 14.13 -13.38 7.65
N GLY A 52 13.00 -13.90 8.12
CA GLY A 52 11.70 -13.22 8.10
C GLY A 52 11.61 -11.98 9.00
N ASN A 53 12.56 -11.79 9.92
CA ASN A 53 12.63 -10.61 10.78
C ASN A 53 13.45 -9.47 10.17
N LYS A 54 14.04 -9.68 9.00
CA LYS A 54 14.85 -8.69 8.29
C LYS A 54 14.11 -8.11 7.11
N GLU A 55 14.46 -6.87 6.77
CA GLU A 55 13.95 -6.22 5.57
C GLU A 55 14.84 -6.56 4.37
N TRP A 56 14.22 -6.99 3.27
CA TRP A 56 14.91 -7.44 2.06
C TRP A 56 14.41 -6.65 0.86
N SER A 57 15.32 -6.26 -0.02
CA SER A 57 15.05 -5.64 -1.31
C SER A 57 15.28 -6.64 -2.44
N PHE A 58 14.39 -6.63 -3.43
CA PHE A 58 14.37 -7.56 -4.54
C PHE A 58 14.42 -6.80 -5.87
N SER A 59 15.48 -7.02 -6.66
CA SER A 59 15.55 -6.50 -8.02
C SER A 59 14.74 -7.39 -8.96
N LEU A 60 13.61 -6.91 -9.45
CA LEU A 60 12.79 -7.65 -10.43
C LEU A 60 13.49 -7.81 -11.80
N LYS A 61 14.51 -6.99 -12.07
CA LYS A 61 15.27 -7.03 -13.32
C LYS A 61 16.38 -8.08 -13.29
N THR A 62 17.06 -8.22 -12.15
CA THR A 62 18.25 -9.10 -12.02
C THR A 62 18.00 -10.32 -11.13
N GLY A 63 16.91 -10.33 -10.36
CA GLY A 63 16.62 -11.35 -9.35
C GLY A 63 17.47 -11.22 -8.07
N GLU A 64 18.29 -10.17 -7.98
CA GLU A 64 19.18 -9.94 -6.83
C GLU A 64 18.39 -9.64 -5.55
N ILE A 65 18.82 -10.24 -4.45
CA ILE A 65 18.24 -10.08 -3.11
C ILE A 65 19.28 -9.40 -2.22
N THR A 66 18.93 -8.27 -1.64
CA THR A 66 19.82 -7.51 -0.74
C THR A 66 19.15 -7.23 0.60
N GLU A 67 19.90 -7.36 1.69
CA GLU A 67 19.42 -6.98 3.02
C GLU A 67 19.39 -5.46 3.12
N VAL A 68 18.23 -4.88 3.44
CA VAL A 68 18.11 -3.45 3.69
C VAL A 68 18.67 -3.20 5.09
N LYS A 69 19.94 -2.80 5.16
CA LYS A 69 20.52 -2.33 6.42
C LYS A 69 19.87 -1.01 6.78
N GLN A 70 19.04 -1.00 7.82
CA GLN A 70 18.60 0.26 8.40
C GLN A 70 19.85 1.06 8.78
N PRO A 71 19.95 2.35 8.38
CA PRO A 71 21.03 3.19 8.86
C PRO A 71 20.93 3.17 10.39
N LYS A 72 22.01 2.78 11.08
CA LYS A 72 22.12 3.01 12.52
C LYS A 72 21.84 4.49 12.71
N LYS A 73 20.70 4.81 13.34
CA LYS A 73 20.42 6.15 13.84
C LYS A 73 21.49 6.40 14.90
N GLY A 74 22.62 6.94 14.45
CA GLY A 74 23.73 7.33 15.30
C GLY A 74 23.20 8.31 16.34
N GLY A 75 23.57 8.08 17.59
CA GLY A 75 23.28 9.00 18.68
C GLY A 75 23.76 10.40 18.30
N GLY A 76 22.83 11.35 18.34
CA GLY A 76 23.17 12.74 18.60
C GLY A 76 22.81 12.98 20.05
N GLU A 77 23.84 13.18 20.87
CA GLU A 77 23.75 13.95 22.12
C GLU A 77 23.16 15.34 21.85
#